data_AF-G2NHL2-F1
#
_entry.id   AF-G2NHL2-F1
#
_cell.length_a   1.000
_cell.length_b   1.000
_cell.length_c   1.000
_cell.angle_alpha   90.00
_cell.angle_beta   90.00
_cell.angle_gamma   90.00
#
_symmetry.space_group_name_H-M   'P 1'
#
loop_
_entity.id
_entity.type
_entity.pdbx_description
1 polymer ?
#
loop_
_entity_poly.entity_id
_entity_poly.type
_entity_poly.pdbx_seq_one_letter_code
_entity_poly.pdbx_strand_id
1 'polypeptide(L)'
;MAPEPPYLRIAAELRRRITSGELAPGDLVPSTRRITQEWGVAMATATKALTALNQEGLVRAVPGVGTVVAERGRERDTTTGRPLTPDRVIGAAIALADTEGLGALSMRRLATDLGTSTMALYRHVPNKAELIRLMSEAVFGSEPTGPLPQGWRAQLEREARWLWNQYGQHPWLARAMAALTRPMASPKAMRFTERTLTALRGLGLSSAQMLHIHLTVLSFAQGVALAVELESLARQDTGMTAEEWMTSNEPRLEAIQTAAAFPVLSTLFDEGDFDLELDTLFEFGLTRVLDGVAALVGEVTR
;
A
#
# COMPACT_ATOMS: atom_id res chain seq x y z
N MET A 1 -29.57 6.19 -17.69
CA MET A 1 -28.38 7.01 -17.40
C MET A 1 -28.13 6.91 -15.91
N ALA A 2 -26.96 6.43 -15.49
CA ALA A 2 -26.62 6.41 -14.06
C ALA A 2 -26.53 7.86 -13.55
N PRO A 3 -26.97 8.16 -12.31
CA PRO A 3 -26.86 9.49 -11.74
C PRO A 3 -25.37 9.89 -11.64
N GLU A 4 -25.09 11.15 -11.95
CA GLU A 4 -23.73 11.70 -11.87
C GLU A 4 -23.15 11.56 -10.45
N PRO A 5 -21.93 11.02 -10.29
CA PRO A 5 -21.29 10.85 -8.98
C PRO A 5 -21.32 12.13 -8.13
N PRO A 6 -21.64 12.05 -6.81
CA PRO A 6 -21.82 13.23 -5.95
C PRO A 6 -20.64 14.20 -5.94
N TYR A 7 -19.40 13.71 -6.01
CA TYR A 7 -18.21 14.56 -6.02
C TYR A 7 -18.08 15.40 -7.30
N LEU A 8 -18.56 14.91 -8.45
CA LEU A 8 -18.53 15.65 -9.73
C LEU A 8 -19.51 16.82 -9.71
N ARG A 9 -20.68 16.65 -9.08
CA ARG A 9 -21.64 17.74 -8.89
C ARG A 9 -21.07 18.86 -8.01
N ILE A 10 -20.37 18.50 -6.94
CA ILE A 10 -19.70 19.45 -6.05
C ILE A 10 -18.56 20.17 -6.80
N ALA A 11 -17.73 19.43 -7.51
CA ALA A 11 -16.64 20.00 -8.31
C ALA A 11 -17.17 20.93 -9.41
N ALA A 12 -18.27 20.57 -10.08
CA ALA A 12 -18.88 21.39 -11.11
C ALA A 12 -19.43 22.72 -10.56
N GLU A 13 -20.05 22.69 -9.38
CA GLU A 13 -20.54 23.90 -8.73
C GLU A 13 -19.39 24.80 -8.29
N LEU A 14 -18.37 24.27 -7.62
CA LEU A 14 -17.19 25.06 -7.24
C LEU A 14 -16.43 25.62 -8.46
N ARG A 15 -16.33 24.84 -9.54
CA ARG A 15 -15.80 25.30 -10.84
C ARG A 15 -16.60 26.46 -11.41
N ARG A 16 -17.94 26.40 -11.33
CA ARG A 16 -18.82 27.48 -11.77
C ARG A 16 -18.51 28.76 -10.99
N ARG A 17 -18.38 28.68 -9.65
CA ARG A 17 -18.06 29.82 -8.78
C ARG A 17 -16.69 30.44 -9.06
N ILE A 18 -15.68 29.62 -9.35
CA ILE A 18 -14.36 30.10 -9.76
C ILE A 18 -14.43 30.78 -11.14
N THR A 19 -15.16 30.19 -12.08
CA THR A 19 -15.24 30.70 -13.47
C THR A 19 -16.12 31.95 -13.58
N SER A 20 -17.14 32.08 -12.73
CA SER A 20 -17.99 33.27 -12.65
C SER A 20 -17.35 34.43 -11.88
N GLY A 21 -16.22 34.19 -11.20
CA GLY A 21 -15.55 35.19 -10.36
C GLY A 21 -16.17 35.36 -8.97
N GLU A 22 -17.09 34.48 -8.54
CA GLU A 22 -17.58 34.43 -7.16
C GLU A 22 -16.48 34.01 -6.17
N LEU A 23 -15.49 33.25 -6.64
CA LEU A 23 -14.25 32.96 -5.93
C LEU A 23 -13.09 33.47 -6.78
N ALA A 24 -12.41 34.51 -6.32
CA ALA A 24 -11.28 35.12 -7.01
C ALA A 24 -10.00 34.31 -6.75
N PRO A 25 -8.99 34.42 -7.63
CA PRO A 25 -7.67 33.86 -7.35
C PRO A 25 -7.12 34.27 -5.98
N GLY A 26 -6.62 33.28 -5.23
CA GLY A 26 -6.15 33.47 -3.86
C GLY A 26 -7.23 33.29 -2.78
N ASP A 27 -8.51 33.31 -3.14
CA ASP A 27 -9.59 33.07 -2.18
C ASP A 27 -9.59 31.64 -1.67
N LEU A 28 -9.98 31.46 -0.41
CA LEU A 28 -10.18 30.14 0.18
C LEU A 28 -11.41 29.47 -0.45
N VAL A 29 -11.21 28.27 -1.01
CA VAL A 29 -12.34 27.38 -1.31
C VAL A 29 -12.83 26.72 -0.02
N PRO A 30 -14.10 26.30 0.04
CA PRO A 30 -14.65 25.58 1.18
C PRO A 30 -13.78 24.38 1.59
N SER A 31 -13.46 24.29 2.88
CA SER A 31 -12.70 23.15 3.41
C SER A 31 -13.49 21.85 3.27
N THR A 32 -12.81 20.70 3.32
CA THR A 32 -13.45 19.38 3.30
C THR A 32 -14.59 19.27 4.31
N ARG A 33 -14.37 19.74 5.55
CA ARG A 33 -15.40 19.79 6.60
C ARG A 33 -16.61 20.63 6.21
N ARG A 34 -16.36 21.80 5.61
CA ARG A 34 -17.43 22.70 5.15
C ARG A 34 -18.21 22.10 3.99
N ILE A 35 -17.54 21.42 3.06
CA ILE A 35 -18.17 20.70 1.95
C ILE A 35 -19.05 19.55 2.46
N THR A 36 -18.57 18.79 3.44
CA THR A 36 -19.36 17.74 4.09
C THR A 36 -20.64 18.28 4.72
N GLN A 37 -20.57 19.44 5.39
CA GLN A 37 -21.74 20.08 6.02
C GLN A 37 -22.72 20.68 4.99
N GLU A 38 -22.21 21.40 3.99
CA GLU A 38 -23.04 22.11 3.00
C GLU A 38 -23.72 21.18 1.99
N TRP A 39 -23.06 20.07 1.59
CA TRP A 39 -23.59 19.13 0.60
C TRP A 39 -24.07 17.79 1.20
N GLY A 40 -23.95 17.59 2.52
CA GLY A 40 -24.40 16.37 3.19
C GLY A 40 -23.66 15.10 2.71
N VAL A 41 -22.35 15.20 2.43
CA VAL A 41 -21.55 14.10 1.88
C VAL A 41 -20.44 13.63 2.82
N ALA A 42 -20.05 12.37 2.72
CA ALA A 42 -18.88 11.83 3.44
C ALA A 42 -17.61 12.64 3.14
N MET A 43 -16.71 12.74 4.13
CA MET A 43 -15.43 13.46 4.01
C MET A 43 -14.59 13.00 2.81
N ALA A 44 -14.60 11.70 2.50
CA ALA A 44 -13.90 11.16 1.32
C ALA A 44 -14.44 11.72 -0.01
N THR A 45 -15.75 11.98 -0.10
CA THR A 45 -16.40 12.59 -1.27
C THR A 45 -16.03 14.06 -1.40
N ALA A 46 -15.98 14.80 -0.28
CA ALA A 46 -15.52 16.17 -0.24
C ALA A 46 -14.03 16.30 -0.67
N THR A 47 -13.18 15.39 -0.17
CA THR A 47 -11.77 15.30 -0.59
C THR A 47 -11.66 15.01 -2.09
N LYS A 48 -12.42 14.03 -2.62
CA LYS A 48 -12.44 13.72 -4.07
C LYS A 48 -12.84 14.92 -4.93
N ALA A 49 -13.80 15.74 -4.48
CA ALA A 49 -14.22 16.94 -5.20
C ALA A 49 -13.10 17.99 -5.28
N LEU A 50 -12.40 18.25 -4.16
CA LEU A 50 -11.27 19.18 -4.12
C LEU A 50 -10.07 18.66 -4.92
N THR A 51 -9.81 17.35 -4.87
CA THR A 51 -8.76 16.70 -5.68
C THR A 51 -9.03 16.86 -7.17
N ALA A 52 -10.28 16.68 -7.62
CA ALA A 52 -10.66 16.88 -9.03
C ALA A 52 -10.40 18.32 -9.49
N LEU A 53 -10.77 19.32 -8.68
CA LEU A 53 -10.47 20.74 -8.99
C LEU A 53 -8.98 21.06 -9.00
N ASN A 54 -8.19 20.42 -8.13
CA ASN A 54 -6.75 20.58 -8.08
C ASN A 54 -6.08 19.97 -9.32
N GLN A 55 -6.55 18.80 -9.79
CA GLN A 55 -6.12 18.18 -11.04
C GLN A 55 -6.44 19.05 -12.27
N GLU A 56 -7.53 19.81 -12.22
CA GLU A 56 -7.90 20.79 -13.26
C GLU A 56 -7.12 22.11 -13.16
N GLY A 57 -6.26 22.27 -12.16
CA GLY A 57 -5.49 23.49 -11.91
C GLY A 57 -6.35 24.69 -11.50
N LEU A 58 -7.55 24.45 -10.97
CA LEU A 58 -8.48 25.50 -10.52
C LEU A 58 -8.23 25.92 -9.07
N VAL A 59 -7.67 25.02 -8.27
CA VAL A 59 -7.37 25.24 -6.85
C VAL A 59 -6.02 24.61 -6.50
N ARG A 60 -5.43 25.03 -5.38
CA ARG A 60 -4.21 24.44 -4.80
C ARG A 60 -4.29 24.38 -3.28
N ALA A 61 -3.73 23.33 -2.68
CA ALA A 61 -3.61 23.24 -1.22
C ALA A 61 -2.42 24.07 -0.71
N VAL A 62 -2.62 24.86 0.34
CA VAL A 62 -1.61 25.66 1.02
C VAL A 62 -1.51 25.24 2.49
N PRO A 63 -0.33 24.74 2.93
CA PRO A 63 -0.13 24.31 4.32
C PRO A 63 -0.50 25.42 5.33
N GLY A 64 -1.29 25.08 6.34
CA GLY A 64 -1.74 26.01 7.39
C GLY A 64 -2.85 26.99 6.99
N VAL A 65 -3.22 27.07 5.70
CA VAL A 65 -4.21 28.02 5.17
C VAL A 65 -5.44 27.30 4.63
N GLY A 66 -5.27 26.13 4.02
CA GLY A 66 -6.35 25.36 3.38
C GLY A 66 -6.21 25.38 1.86
N THR A 67 -7.29 25.07 1.15
CA THR A 67 -7.28 25.06 -0.32
C THR A 67 -7.69 26.44 -0.84
N VAL A 68 -6.94 27.00 -1.78
CA VAL A 68 -7.19 28.33 -2.38
C VAL A 68 -7.39 28.24 -3.90
N VAL A 69 -8.10 29.18 -4.49
CA VAL A 69 -8.28 29.30 -5.94
C VAL A 69 -6.95 29.67 -6.61
N ALA A 70 -6.61 28.98 -7.70
CA ALA A 70 -5.38 29.22 -8.46
C ALA A 70 -5.48 30.48 -9.34
N GLU A 71 -4.38 31.23 -9.46
CA GLU A 71 -4.28 32.39 -10.37
C GLU A 71 -4.27 31.94 -11.84
N ARG A 72 -5.41 32.09 -12.52
CA ARG A 72 -5.46 31.96 -13.97
C ARG A 72 -4.81 33.17 -14.62
N GLY A 73 -3.54 33.01 -14.99
CA GLY A 73 -2.93 33.83 -16.04
C GLY A 73 -1.67 34.61 -15.65
N ARG A 74 -0.66 33.97 -15.04
CA ARG A 74 0.77 34.29 -15.26
C ARG A 74 1.75 33.27 -14.69
N GLU A 75 1.40 31.98 -14.67
CA GLU A 75 2.35 30.90 -14.39
C GLU A 75 2.08 29.70 -15.34
N ARG A 76 2.23 29.95 -16.64
CA ARG A 76 2.62 28.88 -17.58
C ARG A 76 4.16 28.84 -17.63
N ASP A 77 4.79 28.51 -16.51
CA ASP A 77 6.07 27.79 -16.40
C ASP A 77 6.49 27.78 -14.92
N THR A 78 6.55 26.61 -14.28
CA THR A 78 7.63 26.23 -13.34
C THR A 78 7.48 24.80 -12.78
N THR A 79 6.33 24.12 -12.89
CA THR A 79 6.30 22.65 -12.69
C THR A 79 6.81 21.86 -13.91
N THR A 80 6.98 22.52 -15.05
CA THR A 80 7.70 22.06 -16.25
C THR A 80 9.22 22.16 -16.16
N GLY A 81 9.78 22.65 -15.03
CA GLY A 81 11.21 22.96 -14.91
C GLY A 81 12.07 21.95 -14.15
N ARG A 82 11.51 20.94 -13.47
CA ARG A 82 12.34 19.93 -12.79
C ARG A 82 12.63 18.78 -13.76
N PRO A 83 13.91 18.48 -14.06
CA PRO A 83 14.26 17.39 -14.96
C PRO A 83 13.54 16.11 -14.55
N LEU A 84 12.99 15.41 -15.53
CA LEU A 84 12.47 14.07 -15.29
C LEU A 84 13.67 13.18 -14.99
N THR A 85 13.77 12.73 -13.74
CA THR A 85 14.81 11.78 -13.30
C THR A 85 14.17 10.42 -13.04
N PRO A 86 14.93 9.32 -13.15
CA PRO A 86 14.46 7.99 -12.76
C PRO A 86 13.85 7.98 -11.35
N ASP A 87 14.53 8.60 -10.38
CA ASP A 87 14.06 8.65 -8.99
C ASP A 87 12.72 9.37 -8.83
N ARG A 88 12.48 10.44 -9.60
CA ARG A 88 11.20 11.16 -9.59
C ARG A 88 10.08 10.30 -10.17
N VAL A 89 10.36 9.55 -11.25
CA VAL A 89 9.40 8.63 -11.87
C VAL A 89 9.04 7.51 -10.89
N ILE A 90 10.06 6.90 -10.25
CA ILE A 90 9.88 5.81 -9.30
C ILE A 90 9.11 6.30 -8.06
N GLY A 91 9.50 7.43 -7.47
CA GLY A 91 8.83 7.98 -6.29
C GLY A 91 7.36 8.33 -6.54
N ALA A 92 7.04 8.91 -7.69
CA ALA A 92 5.65 9.18 -8.07
C ALA A 92 4.84 7.89 -8.31
N ALA A 93 5.47 6.86 -8.90
CA ALA A 93 4.83 5.58 -9.09
C ALA A 93 4.55 4.84 -7.77
N ILE A 94 5.48 4.90 -6.81
CA ILE A 94 5.29 4.38 -5.45
C ILE A 94 4.13 5.10 -4.77
N ALA A 95 4.15 6.44 -4.73
CA ALA A 95 3.09 7.21 -4.10
C ALA A 95 1.70 6.89 -4.70
N LEU A 96 1.61 6.77 -6.03
CA LEU A 96 0.37 6.40 -6.70
C LEU A 96 -0.08 4.97 -6.33
N ALA A 97 0.85 4.01 -6.28
CA ALA A 97 0.55 2.62 -5.93
C ALA A 97 0.20 2.46 -4.44
N ASP A 98 0.79 3.25 -3.55
CA ASP A 98 0.46 3.27 -2.12
C ASP A 98 -0.97 3.76 -1.89
N THR A 99 -1.42 4.77 -2.64
CA THR A 99 -2.74 5.37 -2.45
C THR A 99 -3.86 4.65 -3.20
N GLU A 100 -3.57 4.09 -4.38
CA GLU A 100 -4.60 3.58 -5.29
C GLU A 100 -4.40 2.13 -5.74
N GLY A 101 -3.33 1.49 -5.23
CA GLY A 101 -2.99 0.12 -5.55
C GLY A 101 -2.32 -0.05 -6.91
N LEU A 102 -1.76 -1.24 -7.11
CA LEU A 102 -0.97 -1.55 -8.31
C LEU A 102 -1.82 -1.64 -9.59
N GLY A 103 -3.12 -1.93 -9.44
CA GLY A 103 -4.09 -1.99 -10.53
C GLY A 103 -4.26 -0.63 -11.23
N ALA A 104 -4.26 0.45 -10.45
CA ALA A 104 -4.49 1.80 -10.94
C ALA A 104 -3.24 2.41 -11.63
N LEU A 105 -2.06 1.88 -11.35
CA LEU A 105 -0.80 2.32 -11.96
C LEU A 105 -0.76 1.99 -13.47
N SER A 106 -0.71 3.03 -14.31
CA SER A 106 -0.45 2.89 -15.75
C SER A 106 0.54 3.96 -16.21
N MET A 107 1.30 3.69 -17.28
CA MET A 107 2.27 4.65 -17.83
C MET A 107 1.59 5.98 -18.19
N ARG A 108 0.37 5.93 -18.73
CA ARG A 108 -0.42 7.12 -19.09
C ARG A 108 -0.83 7.94 -17.87
N ARG A 109 -1.30 7.25 -16.83
CA ARG A 109 -1.70 7.88 -15.58
C ARG A 109 -0.50 8.55 -14.91
N LEU A 110 0.61 7.81 -14.77
CA LEU A 110 1.85 8.32 -14.20
C LEU A 110 2.38 9.54 -14.97
N ALA A 111 2.27 9.53 -16.31
CA ALA A 111 2.67 10.66 -17.13
C ALA A 111 1.79 11.90 -16.86
N THR A 112 0.48 11.68 -16.69
CA THR A 112 -0.48 12.74 -16.34
C THR A 112 -0.14 13.35 -14.98
N ASP A 113 0.07 12.51 -13.97
CA ASP A 113 0.41 12.96 -12.60
C ASP A 113 1.75 13.71 -12.55
N LEU A 114 2.70 13.32 -13.41
CA LEU A 114 4.00 13.98 -13.55
C LEU A 114 4.00 15.20 -14.49
N GLY A 115 2.88 15.52 -15.14
CA GLY A 115 2.77 16.61 -16.11
C GLY A 115 3.66 16.42 -17.34
N THR A 116 3.89 15.18 -17.78
CA THR A 116 4.79 14.82 -18.88
C THR A 116 4.11 13.91 -19.90
N SER A 117 4.81 13.59 -20.99
CA SER A 117 4.34 12.61 -21.97
C SER A 117 4.75 11.19 -21.59
N THR A 118 3.96 10.20 -21.99
CA THR A 118 4.34 8.77 -21.85
C THR A 118 5.66 8.47 -22.55
N MET A 119 5.93 9.11 -23.69
CA MET A 119 7.21 8.99 -24.41
C MET A 119 8.39 9.48 -23.59
N ALA A 120 8.20 10.48 -22.72
CA ALA A 120 9.26 10.92 -21.81
C ALA A 120 9.53 9.89 -20.72
N LEU A 121 8.49 9.26 -20.16
CA LEU A 121 8.65 8.18 -19.18
C LEU A 121 9.39 6.98 -19.78
N TYR A 122 9.06 6.59 -21.02
CA TYR A 122 9.68 5.43 -21.68
C TYR A 122 11.18 5.58 -21.92
N ARG A 123 11.73 6.80 -21.90
CA ARG A 123 13.19 7.03 -21.93
C ARG A 123 13.88 6.63 -20.62
N HIS A 124 13.15 6.61 -19.50
CA HIS A 124 13.69 6.24 -18.20
C HIS A 124 13.31 4.80 -17.83
N VAL A 125 12.09 4.38 -18.17
CA VAL A 125 11.57 3.06 -17.80
C VAL A 125 10.78 2.47 -18.96
N PRO A 126 11.23 1.35 -19.56
CA PRO A 126 10.71 0.84 -20.82
C PRO A 126 9.28 0.30 -20.73
N ASN A 127 8.84 -0.18 -19.57
CA ASN A 127 7.50 -0.74 -19.40
C ASN A 127 7.08 -0.78 -17.91
N LYS A 128 5.80 -1.11 -17.66
CA LYS A 128 5.23 -1.22 -16.30
C LYS A 128 5.94 -2.28 -15.45
N ALA A 129 6.35 -3.41 -16.03
CA ALA A 129 7.02 -4.47 -15.26
C ALA A 129 8.38 -4.00 -14.73
N GLU A 130 9.15 -3.31 -15.56
CA GLU A 130 10.43 -2.71 -15.17
C GLU A 130 10.25 -1.58 -14.16
N LEU A 131 9.16 -0.81 -14.28
CA LEU A 131 8.80 0.19 -13.27
C LEU A 131 8.53 -0.47 -11.92
N ILE A 132 7.76 -1.56 -11.87
CA ILE A 132 7.47 -2.30 -10.64
C ILE A 132 8.76 -2.87 -10.04
N ARG A 133 9.68 -3.36 -10.89
CA ARG A 133 11.00 -3.83 -10.47
C ARG A 133 11.80 -2.72 -9.76
N LEU A 134 11.86 -1.54 -10.39
CA LEU A 134 12.56 -0.37 -9.85
C LEU A 134 11.90 0.20 -8.59
N MET A 135 10.57 0.20 -8.52
CA MET A 135 9.81 0.56 -7.32
C MET A 135 10.15 -0.37 -6.16
N SER A 136 10.13 -1.68 -6.40
CA SER A 136 10.47 -2.69 -5.39
C SER A 136 11.93 -2.51 -4.94
N GLU A 137 12.85 -2.33 -5.88
CA GLU A 137 14.26 -2.05 -5.59
C GLU A 137 14.45 -0.77 -4.76
N ALA A 138 13.67 0.28 -5.00
CA ALA A 138 13.70 1.49 -4.20
C ALA A 138 13.27 1.23 -2.75
N VAL A 139 12.17 0.48 -2.53
CA VAL A 139 11.69 0.09 -1.19
C VAL A 139 12.73 -0.75 -0.44
N PHE A 140 13.32 -1.77 -1.10
CA PHE A 140 14.38 -2.57 -0.49
C PHE A 140 15.66 -1.80 -0.18
N GLY A 141 15.82 -0.59 -0.73
CA GLY A 141 16.97 0.28 -0.46
C GLY A 141 16.91 1.07 0.83
N SER A 142 15.77 1.11 1.53
CA SER A 142 15.64 1.83 2.81
C SER A 142 16.44 1.16 3.93
N GLU A 143 16.55 -0.16 3.89
CA GLU A 143 17.18 -1.06 4.87
C GLU A 143 16.67 -0.88 6.34
N PRO A 144 16.76 -1.91 7.19
CA PRO A 144 16.48 -1.75 8.62
C PRO A 144 17.47 -0.79 9.28
N THR A 145 16.96 0.13 10.09
CA THR A 145 17.79 1.06 10.86
C THR A 145 18.16 0.47 12.24
N GLY A 146 19.21 1.01 12.85
CA GLY A 146 19.65 0.64 14.20
C GLY A 146 20.69 -0.50 14.25
N PRO A 147 21.19 -0.81 15.45
CA PRO A 147 22.24 -1.81 15.64
C PRO A 147 21.77 -3.23 15.26
N LEU A 148 22.71 -4.08 14.87
CA LEU A 148 22.45 -5.50 14.66
C LEU A 148 22.24 -6.19 16.01
N PRO A 149 21.08 -6.82 16.26
CA PRO A 149 20.86 -7.54 17.51
C PRO A 149 21.74 -8.80 17.60
N GLN A 150 21.99 -9.24 18.82
CA GLN A 150 22.74 -10.47 19.07
C GLN A 150 21.86 -11.70 18.88
N GLY A 151 22.45 -12.76 18.31
CA GLY A 151 21.77 -14.03 18.09
C GLY A 151 20.97 -14.07 16.78
N TRP A 152 20.98 -15.24 16.15
CA TRP A 152 20.31 -15.48 14.87
C TRP A 152 18.81 -15.15 14.92
N ARG A 153 18.14 -15.50 16.03
CA ARG A 153 16.70 -15.31 16.17
C ARG A 153 16.31 -13.83 16.14
N ALA A 154 16.95 -13.01 16.96
CA ALA A 154 16.66 -11.59 17.02
C ALA A 154 16.98 -10.87 15.69
N GLN A 155 17.99 -11.34 14.95
CA GLN A 155 18.29 -10.81 13.61
C GLN A 155 17.18 -11.17 12.61
N LEU A 156 16.70 -12.42 12.59
CA LEU A 156 15.57 -12.82 11.74
C LEU A 156 14.28 -12.09 12.10
N GLU A 157 13.99 -11.92 13.39
CA GLU A 157 12.83 -11.13 13.84
C GLU A 157 12.91 -9.69 13.33
N ARG A 158 14.09 -9.06 13.40
CA ARG A 158 14.30 -7.70 12.89
C ARG A 158 14.06 -7.60 11.38
N GLU A 159 14.63 -8.52 10.59
CA GLU A 159 14.44 -8.52 9.14
C GLU A 159 12.97 -8.81 8.76
N ALA A 160 12.30 -9.73 9.46
CA ALA A 160 10.89 -10.04 9.23
C ALA A 160 9.97 -8.87 9.58
N ARG A 161 10.18 -8.21 10.73
CA ARG A 161 9.41 -7.02 11.15
C ARG A 161 9.66 -5.83 10.23
N TRP A 162 10.90 -5.64 9.76
CA TRP A 162 11.19 -4.62 8.76
C TRP A 162 10.42 -4.89 7.47
N LEU A 163 10.44 -6.12 6.96
CA LEU A 163 9.69 -6.50 5.76
C LEU A 163 8.19 -6.33 5.95
N TRP A 164 7.65 -6.73 7.11
CA TRP A 164 6.25 -6.51 7.48
C TRP A 164 5.86 -5.03 7.43
N ASN A 165 6.68 -4.16 8.01
CA ASN A 165 6.47 -2.71 7.95
C ASN A 165 6.54 -2.18 6.50
N GLN A 166 7.43 -2.71 5.65
CA GLN A 166 7.45 -2.34 4.24
C GLN A 166 6.16 -2.74 3.52
N TYR A 167 5.59 -3.91 3.82
CA TYR A 167 4.29 -4.31 3.28
C TYR A 167 3.13 -3.46 3.79
N GLY A 168 3.14 -3.04 5.05
CA GLY A 168 2.14 -2.12 5.60
C GLY A 168 2.19 -0.73 4.93
N GLN A 169 3.39 -0.23 4.64
CA GLN A 169 3.59 1.06 3.97
C GLN A 169 3.34 0.99 2.45
N HIS A 170 3.63 -0.17 1.84
CA HIS A 170 3.56 -0.41 0.41
C HIS A 170 2.79 -1.72 0.11
N PRO A 171 1.46 -1.77 0.27
CA PRO A 171 0.68 -3.02 0.13
C PRO A 171 0.86 -3.73 -1.22
N TRP A 172 1.07 -2.97 -2.29
CA TRP A 172 1.35 -3.49 -3.64
C TRP A 172 2.63 -4.35 -3.71
N LEU A 173 3.58 -4.17 -2.79
CA LEU A 173 4.85 -4.89 -2.79
C LEU A 173 4.66 -6.38 -2.50
N ALA A 174 3.72 -6.75 -1.62
CA ALA A 174 3.44 -8.16 -1.29
C ALA A 174 3.04 -8.94 -2.55
N ARG A 175 2.20 -8.33 -3.40
CA ARG A 175 1.81 -8.88 -4.69
C ARG A 175 2.95 -8.87 -5.71
N ALA A 176 3.74 -7.80 -5.76
CA ALA A 176 4.89 -7.70 -6.68
C ALA A 176 5.95 -8.77 -6.41
N MET A 177 6.10 -9.18 -5.15
CA MET A 177 7.06 -10.19 -4.70
C MET A 177 6.52 -11.63 -4.76
N ALA A 178 5.23 -11.83 -5.08
CA ALA A 178 4.59 -13.14 -4.97
C ALA A 178 5.14 -14.23 -5.89
N ALA A 179 5.90 -13.87 -6.92
CA ALA A 179 6.49 -14.82 -7.86
C ALA A 179 7.77 -15.47 -7.30
N LEU A 180 7.64 -16.38 -6.34
CA LEU A 180 8.77 -17.14 -5.77
C LEU A 180 9.54 -17.96 -6.83
N THR A 181 8.85 -18.43 -7.87
CA THR A 181 9.44 -19.23 -8.96
C THR A 181 10.05 -18.37 -10.09
N ARG A 182 9.86 -17.04 -10.04
CA ARG A 182 10.46 -16.08 -10.97
C ARG A 182 10.97 -14.88 -10.16
N PRO A 183 12.03 -15.07 -9.38
CA PRO A 183 12.50 -14.07 -8.46
C PRO A 183 12.92 -12.81 -9.22
N MET A 184 12.59 -11.68 -8.63
CA MET A 184 13.02 -10.38 -9.13
C MET A 184 14.55 -10.26 -8.98
N ALA A 185 15.25 -10.00 -10.08
CA ALA A 185 16.66 -9.64 -10.03
C ALA A 185 16.81 -8.18 -9.56
N SER A 186 17.10 -7.99 -8.28
CA SER A 186 17.37 -6.68 -7.67
C SER A 186 18.55 -6.78 -6.70
N PRO A 187 19.64 -6.04 -6.90
CA PRO A 187 20.76 -5.99 -5.95
C PRO A 187 20.36 -5.64 -4.53
N LYS A 188 19.39 -4.73 -4.34
CA LYS A 188 18.91 -4.34 -3.00
C LYS A 188 18.05 -5.42 -2.35
N ALA A 189 17.21 -6.13 -3.11
CA ALA A 189 16.51 -7.30 -2.59
C ALA A 189 17.49 -8.43 -2.22
N MET A 190 18.55 -8.63 -3.01
CA MET A 190 19.59 -9.61 -2.68
C MET A 190 20.36 -9.25 -1.40
N ARG A 191 20.52 -7.96 -1.07
CA ARG A 191 21.08 -7.55 0.23
C ARG A 191 20.20 -7.99 1.41
N PHE A 192 18.87 -7.91 1.29
CA PHE A 192 17.95 -8.44 2.30
C PHE A 192 18.13 -9.95 2.48
N THR A 193 18.21 -10.71 1.38
CA THR A 193 18.52 -12.15 1.42
C THR A 193 19.87 -12.41 2.10
N GLU A 194 20.92 -11.68 1.74
CA GLU A 194 22.26 -11.82 2.32
C GLU A 194 22.26 -11.58 3.84
N ARG A 195 21.56 -10.55 4.33
CA ARG A 195 21.43 -10.29 5.78
C ARG A 195 20.74 -11.46 6.49
N THR A 196 19.66 -11.97 5.91
CA THR A 196 18.91 -13.12 6.46
C THR A 196 19.76 -14.39 6.51
N LEU A 197 20.50 -14.69 5.44
CA LEU A 197 21.38 -15.86 5.38
C LEU A 197 22.60 -15.70 6.29
N THR A 198 23.14 -14.49 6.42
CA THR A 198 24.26 -14.20 7.33
C THR A 198 23.90 -14.50 8.78
N ALA A 199 22.68 -14.17 9.21
CA ALA A 199 22.18 -14.48 10.56
C ALA A 199 22.18 -15.99 10.87
N LEU A 200 22.07 -16.85 9.85
CA LEU A 200 22.01 -18.30 9.97
C LEU A 200 23.39 -18.99 9.91
N ARG A 201 24.46 -18.24 9.63
CA ARG A 201 25.80 -18.81 9.52
C ARG A 201 26.31 -19.33 10.87
N GLY A 202 27.03 -20.46 10.81
CA GLY A 202 27.65 -21.06 12.00
C GLY A 202 26.70 -21.87 12.88
N LEU A 203 25.45 -22.08 12.46
CA LEU A 203 24.44 -22.86 13.19
C LEU A 203 24.42 -24.36 12.82
N GLY A 204 25.43 -24.85 12.09
CA GLY A 204 25.48 -26.24 11.58
C GLY A 204 24.55 -26.53 10.40
N LEU A 205 23.74 -25.56 9.96
CA LEU A 205 22.78 -25.73 8.87
C LEU A 205 23.46 -25.91 7.50
N SER A 206 22.87 -26.76 6.66
CA SER A 206 23.21 -26.86 5.24
C SER A 206 22.72 -25.64 4.45
N SER A 207 23.32 -25.38 3.29
CA SER A 207 22.89 -24.28 2.41
C SER A 207 21.41 -24.38 1.98
N ALA A 208 20.92 -25.61 1.78
CA ALA A 208 19.52 -25.86 1.46
C ALA A 208 18.60 -25.47 2.63
N GLN A 209 18.95 -25.84 3.86
CA GLN A 209 18.18 -25.44 5.05
C GLN A 209 18.18 -23.92 5.24
N MET A 210 19.31 -23.25 5.03
CA MET A 210 19.37 -21.78 5.14
C MET A 210 18.43 -21.08 4.14
N LEU A 211 18.42 -21.55 2.88
CA LEU A 211 17.52 -21.04 1.85
C LEU A 211 16.05 -21.35 2.15
N HIS A 212 15.74 -22.57 2.62
CA HIS A 212 14.39 -22.93 3.01
C HIS A 212 13.89 -22.04 4.17
N ILE A 213 14.70 -21.81 5.20
CA ILE A 213 14.35 -20.91 6.31
C ILE A 213 14.06 -19.50 5.80
N HIS A 214 14.95 -18.94 4.95
CA HIS A 214 14.74 -17.63 4.35
C HIS A 214 13.41 -17.55 3.58
N LEU A 215 13.15 -18.53 2.70
CA LEU A 215 11.92 -18.58 1.91
C LEU A 215 10.68 -18.79 2.77
N THR A 216 10.75 -19.58 3.84
CA THR A 216 9.65 -19.79 4.78
C THR A 216 9.27 -18.49 5.49
N VAL A 217 10.25 -17.77 6.06
CA VAL A 217 10.00 -16.49 6.75
C VAL A 217 9.46 -15.44 5.78
N LEU A 218 10.06 -15.34 4.58
CA LEU A 218 9.61 -14.45 3.51
C LEU A 218 8.16 -14.76 3.11
N SER A 219 7.86 -16.02 2.81
CA SER A 219 6.53 -16.45 2.34
C SER A 219 5.46 -16.26 3.40
N PHE A 220 5.80 -16.49 4.68
CA PHE A 220 4.91 -16.22 5.80
C PHE A 220 4.53 -14.74 5.86
N ALA A 221 5.52 -13.85 5.95
CA ALA A 221 5.29 -12.40 6.02
C ALA A 221 4.48 -11.89 4.82
N GLN A 222 4.84 -12.36 3.62
CA GLN A 222 4.16 -12.00 2.39
C GLN A 222 2.72 -12.54 2.35
N GLY A 223 2.48 -13.76 2.83
CA GLY A 223 1.17 -14.39 2.86
C GLY A 223 0.17 -13.61 3.73
N VAL A 224 0.60 -13.19 4.92
CA VAL A 224 -0.21 -12.34 5.81
C VAL A 224 -0.45 -10.97 5.15
N ALA A 225 0.58 -10.38 4.55
CA ALA A 225 0.48 -9.05 3.93
C ALA A 225 -0.43 -9.02 2.69
N LEU A 226 -0.55 -10.14 1.96
CA LEU A 226 -1.39 -10.22 0.78
C LEU A 226 -2.88 -9.99 1.10
N ALA A 227 -3.30 -10.26 2.35
CA ALA A 227 -4.66 -9.99 2.80
C ALA A 227 -5.05 -8.50 2.66
N VAL A 228 -4.11 -7.58 2.89
CA VAL A 228 -4.35 -6.13 2.78
C VAL A 228 -4.66 -5.71 1.34
N GLU A 229 -3.88 -6.19 0.38
CA GLU A 229 -4.09 -5.87 -1.04
C GLU A 229 -5.38 -6.51 -1.56
N LEU A 230 -5.67 -7.75 -1.16
CA LEU A 230 -6.92 -8.42 -1.52
C LEU A 230 -8.15 -7.70 -0.97
N GLU A 231 -8.09 -7.21 0.26
CA GLU A 231 -9.14 -6.38 0.85
C GLU A 231 -9.31 -5.06 0.09
N SER A 232 -8.21 -4.38 -0.29
CA SER A 232 -8.30 -3.17 -1.12
C SER A 232 -8.99 -3.43 -2.46
N LEU A 233 -8.70 -4.56 -3.12
CA LEU A 233 -9.37 -4.96 -4.36
C LEU A 233 -10.85 -5.28 -4.12
N ALA A 234 -11.16 -6.05 -3.08
CA ALA A 234 -12.53 -6.39 -2.72
C ALA A 234 -13.37 -5.13 -2.46
N ARG A 235 -12.80 -4.13 -1.78
CA ARG A 235 -13.44 -2.84 -1.56
C ARG A 235 -13.63 -2.04 -2.85
N GLN A 236 -12.69 -2.09 -3.79
CA GLN A 236 -12.85 -1.44 -5.10
C GLN A 236 -13.99 -2.06 -5.92
N ASP A 237 -14.14 -3.38 -5.84
CA ASP A 237 -15.15 -4.14 -6.59
C ASP A 237 -16.55 -4.03 -5.96
N THR A 238 -16.64 -4.12 -4.62
CA THR A 238 -17.91 -4.17 -3.88
C THR A 238 -18.37 -2.80 -3.35
N GLY A 239 -17.42 -1.87 -3.14
CA GLY A 239 -17.66 -0.60 -2.45
C GLY A 239 -17.77 -0.72 -0.93
N MET A 240 -17.65 -1.93 -0.36
CA MET A 240 -17.80 -2.22 1.07
C MET A 240 -16.44 -2.36 1.74
N THR A 241 -16.36 -1.95 3.00
CA THR A 241 -15.25 -2.29 3.89
C THR A 241 -15.35 -3.74 4.39
N ALA A 242 -14.25 -4.33 4.86
CA ALA A 242 -14.24 -5.63 5.52
C ALA A 242 -15.32 -5.77 6.61
N GLU A 243 -15.48 -4.76 7.46
CA GLU A 243 -16.45 -4.77 8.57
C GLU A 243 -17.89 -4.75 8.04
N GLU A 244 -18.21 -3.89 7.07
CA GLU A 244 -19.52 -3.87 6.42
C GLU A 244 -19.81 -5.18 5.70
N TRP A 245 -18.80 -5.76 5.03
CA TRP A 245 -18.92 -7.05 4.36
C TRP A 245 -19.19 -8.18 5.36
N MET A 246 -18.45 -8.21 6.48
CA MET A 246 -18.65 -9.18 7.57
C MET A 246 -20.05 -9.07 8.16
N THR A 247 -20.48 -7.85 8.51
CA THR A 247 -21.84 -7.58 9.03
C THR A 247 -22.93 -8.03 8.05
N SER A 248 -22.75 -7.76 6.75
CA SER A 248 -23.72 -8.18 5.73
C SER A 248 -23.77 -9.71 5.51
N ASN A 249 -22.69 -10.42 5.85
CA ASN A 249 -22.58 -11.87 5.71
C ASN A 249 -22.85 -12.63 7.01
N GLU A 250 -22.98 -11.96 8.15
CA GLU A 250 -23.21 -12.56 9.46
C GLU A 250 -24.40 -13.55 9.45
N PRO A 251 -25.60 -13.22 8.93
CA PRO A 251 -26.71 -14.19 8.88
C PRO A 251 -26.40 -15.43 8.03
N ARG A 252 -25.58 -15.27 6.98
CA ARG A 252 -25.13 -16.38 6.13
C ARG A 252 -24.14 -17.28 6.87
N LEU A 253 -23.24 -16.69 7.65
CA LEU A 253 -22.28 -17.42 8.48
C LEU A 253 -23.00 -18.15 9.62
N GLU A 254 -23.95 -17.52 10.30
CA GLU A 254 -24.79 -18.15 11.33
C GLU A 254 -25.57 -19.36 10.77
N ALA A 255 -26.17 -19.23 9.58
CA ALA A 255 -26.91 -20.33 8.95
C ALA A 255 -26.01 -21.55 8.60
N ILE A 256 -24.72 -21.33 8.35
CA ILE A 256 -23.73 -22.40 8.11
C ILE A 256 -23.26 -23.00 9.42
N GLN A 257 -23.13 -22.19 10.47
CA GLN A 257 -22.71 -22.57 11.81
C GLN A 257 -23.81 -23.35 12.54
N THR A 258 -24.06 -24.57 12.08
CA THR A 258 -24.78 -25.56 12.88
C THR A 258 -23.76 -26.35 13.70
N ALA A 259 -23.90 -26.38 15.02
CA ALA A 259 -22.98 -27.08 15.94
C ALA A 259 -22.79 -28.58 15.59
N ALA A 260 -23.75 -29.18 14.89
CA ALA A 260 -23.68 -30.56 14.41
C ALA A 260 -22.71 -30.75 13.22
N ALA A 261 -22.52 -29.73 12.37
CA ALA A 261 -21.65 -29.80 11.20
C ALA A 261 -20.22 -29.30 11.49
N PHE A 262 -20.07 -28.32 12.38
CA PHE A 262 -18.78 -27.70 12.70
C PHE A 262 -18.54 -27.58 14.21
N PRO A 263 -18.31 -28.71 14.92
CA PRO A 263 -18.31 -28.76 16.38
C PRO A 263 -17.19 -27.96 17.05
N VAL A 264 -16.02 -27.82 16.40
CA VAL A 264 -14.91 -27.01 16.94
C VAL A 264 -15.00 -25.56 16.47
N LEU A 265 -15.45 -25.31 15.23
CA LEU A 265 -15.49 -23.96 14.69
C LEU A 265 -16.55 -23.09 15.39
N SER A 266 -17.72 -23.68 15.68
CA SER A 266 -18.81 -22.98 16.37
C SER A 266 -18.41 -22.52 17.78
N THR A 267 -17.62 -23.30 18.51
CA THR A 267 -17.17 -22.91 19.86
C THR A 267 -16.22 -21.71 19.86
N LEU A 268 -15.56 -21.42 18.73
CA LEU A 268 -14.58 -20.33 18.63
C LEU A 268 -15.24 -18.96 18.34
N PHE A 269 -16.44 -18.95 17.76
CA PHE A 269 -17.16 -17.71 17.41
C PHE A 269 -18.16 -17.28 18.49
N ASP A 270 -18.62 -18.20 19.33
CA ASP A 270 -19.56 -17.90 20.44
C ASP A 270 -18.93 -17.04 21.55
N GLU A 271 -17.59 -17.02 21.68
CA GLU A 271 -16.90 -16.30 22.76
C GLU A 271 -16.65 -14.81 22.44
N GLY A 272 -16.92 -14.36 21.21
CA GLY A 272 -16.77 -12.94 20.80
C GLY A 272 -15.33 -12.40 20.87
N ASP A 273 -14.33 -13.26 21.12
CA ASP A 273 -12.96 -12.87 21.49
C ASP A 273 -11.97 -12.89 20.31
N PHE A 274 -12.39 -13.34 19.13
CA PHE A 274 -11.54 -13.40 17.94
C PHE A 274 -11.82 -12.24 16.98
N ASP A 275 -11.02 -11.19 17.08
CA ASP A 275 -10.88 -10.17 16.04
C ASP A 275 -9.61 -10.43 15.21
N LEU A 276 -9.74 -10.42 13.88
CA LEU A 276 -8.64 -10.72 12.98
C LEU A 276 -7.78 -9.48 12.77
N GLU A 277 -6.85 -9.26 13.69
CA GLU A 277 -5.81 -8.24 13.54
C GLU A 277 -4.57 -8.82 12.84
N LEU A 278 -4.21 -8.25 11.68
CA LEU A 278 -3.10 -8.76 10.87
C LEU A 278 -1.74 -8.63 11.58
N ASP A 279 -1.53 -7.58 12.38
CA ASP A 279 -0.32 -7.41 13.18
C ASP A 279 -0.18 -8.51 14.25
N THR A 280 -1.28 -8.80 14.95
CA THR A 280 -1.34 -9.88 15.96
C THR A 280 -1.12 -11.25 15.32
N LEU A 281 -1.72 -11.50 14.15
CA LEU A 281 -1.49 -12.71 13.37
C LEU A 281 -0.03 -12.84 12.90
N PHE A 282 0.57 -11.74 12.43
CA PHE A 282 1.97 -11.70 11.99
C PHE A 282 2.93 -12.02 13.15
N GLU A 283 2.82 -11.35 14.29
CA GLU A 283 3.72 -11.57 15.43
C GLU A 283 3.55 -12.99 16.02
N PHE A 284 2.30 -13.47 16.13
CA PHE A 284 2.04 -14.84 16.56
C PHE A 284 2.71 -15.85 15.62
N GLY A 285 2.45 -15.75 14.31
CA GLY A 285 2.98 -16.68 13.32
C GLY A 285 4.49 -16.59 13.17
N LEU A 286 5.08 -15.40 13.23
CA LEU A 286 6.54 -15.21 13.20
C LEU A 286 7.19 -15.96 14.35
N THR A 287 6.63 -15.82 15.56
CA THR A 287 7.15 -16.52 16.74
C THR A 287 7.11 -18.04 16.54
N ARG A 288 5.98 -18.58 16.04
CA ARG A 288 5.84 -20.03 15.78
C ARG A 288 6.79 -20.54 14.70
N VAL A 289 6.97 -19.78 13.61
CA VAL A 289 7.93 -20.11 12.55
C VAL A 289 9.35 -20.18 13.11
N LEU A 290 9.77 -19.19 13.89
CA LEU A 290 11.12 -19.15 14.46
C LEU A 290 11.34 -20.19 15.58
N ASP A 291 10.29 -20.58 16.31
CA ASP A 291 10.34 -21.70 17.26
C ASP A 291 10.65 -23.01 16.54
N GLY A 292 10.04 -23.25 15.37
CA GLY A 292 10.36 -24.39 14.51
C GLY A 292 11.80 -24.38 14.00
N VAL A 293 12.31 -23.20 13.61
CA VAL A 293 13.72 -23.04 13.23
C VAL A 293 14.66 -23.32 14.41
N ALA A 294 14.31 -22.87 15.61
CA ALA A 294 15.11 -23.12 16.80
C ALA A 294 15.20 -24.61 17.14
N ALA A 295 14.11 -25.36 16.98
CA ALA A 295 14.11 -26.81 17.12
C ALA A 295 15.09 -27.48 16.13
N LEU A 296 15.03 -27.11 14.84
CA LEU A 296 15.95 -27.62 13.82
C LEU A 296 17.42 -27.31 14.13
N VAL A 297 17.73 -26.07 14.54
CA VAL A 297 19.09 -25.69 14.94
C VAL A 297 19.56 -26.54 16.14
N GLY A 298 18.67 -26.80 17.09
CA GLY A 298 18.94 -27.65 18.26
C GLY A 298 19.19 -29.12 17.90
N GLU A 299 18.58 -29.64 16.84
CA GLU A 299 18.84 -31.01 16.33
C GLU A 299 20.20 -31.13 15.66
N VAL A 300 20.58 -30.12 14.85
CA VAL A 300 21.82 -30.16 14.05
C VAL A 300 23.07 -29.82 14.86
N THR A 301 22.90 -29.17 16.02
CA THR A 301 24.01 -28.80 16.93
C THR A 301 24.32 -29.89 17.97
N ARG A 302 23.49 -30.94 18.07
CA ARG A 302 23.76 -32.12 18.92
C ARG A 302 24.65 -33.13 18.21
#